data_AF-A0A355VC82-F1
#
_entry.id   AF-A0A355VC82-F1
#
_cell.length_a   1.000
_cell.length_b   1.000
_cell.length_c   1.000
_cell.angle_alpha   90.00
_cell.angle_beta   90.00
_cell.angle_gamma   90.00
#
_symmetry.space_group_name_H-M   'P 1'
#
loop_
_entity.id
_entity.type
_entity.pdbx_description
1 polymer ?
#
loop_
_entity_poly.entity_id
_entity_poly.type
_entity_poly.pdbx_seq_one_letter_code
_entity_poly.pdbx_strand_id
1 'polypeptide(L)'
;DTQHLGYVLKPGETEAPAGLQACLADSNRMQELLLEEMEPGRSGNDILASTLSRMAAEGITGTVYTHPIGDHGHGAGPLIGRWDAQEGVPIRGDALLLPSTWHSIELQATRAIPEWGGELANCRQEEEAYLDENGERHWVFRRQEAFHLVW
;
A
#
# COMPACT_ATOMS: atom_id res chain seq x y z
N ASP A 1 -7.78 9.76 2.36
CA ASP A 1 -7.10 9.77 1.07
C ASP A 1 -7.27 8.40 0.44
N THR A 2 -7.56 8.35 -0.87
CA THR A 2 -7.82 7.07 -1.54
C THR A 2 -7.54 7.17 -3.03
N GLN A 3 -6.98 6.10 -3.57
CA GLN A 3 -6.59 5.96 -4.95
C GLN A 3 -6.85 4.53 -5.39
N HIS A 4 -7.65 4.40 -6.45
CA HIS A 4 -7.93 3.13 -7.11
C HIS A 4 -7.53 3.18 -8.57
N LEU A 5 -7.22 2.01 -9.13
CA LEU A 5 -6.92 1.84 -10.54
C LEU A 5 -8.20 1.64 -11.35
N GLY A 6 -8.37 2.46 -12.39
CA GLY A 6 -9.32 2.20 -13.46
C GLY A 6 -8.65 1.47 -14.62
N TYR A 7 -9.36 0.54 -15.25
CA TYR A 7 -8.94 -0.08 -16.50
C TYR A 7 -9.86 0.35 -17.64
N VAL A 8 -9.31 1.00 -18.66
CA VAL A 8 -10.06 1.36 -19.86
C VAL A 8 -10.05 0.18 -20.81
N LEU A 9 -11.22 -0.40 -21.05
CA LEU A 9 -11.40 -1.56 -21.90
C LEU A 9 -11.05 -1.23 -23.36
N LYS A 10 -10.29 -2.10 -24.00
CA LYS A 10 -10.14 -2.09 -25.45
C LYS A 10 -11.39 -2.69 -26.10
N PRO A 11 -11.65 -2.41 -27.39
CA PRO A 11 -12.77 -3.02 -28.10
C PRO A 11 -12.78 -4.55 -27.98
N GLY A 12 -13.87 -5.11 -27.45
CA GLY A 12 -14.07 -6.55 -27.27
C GLY A 12 -13.57 -7.11 -25.93
N GLU A 13 -12.89 -6.31 -25.10
CA GLU A 13 -12.57 -6.71 -23.72
C GLU A 13 -13.80 -6.56 -22.82
N THR A 14 -13.89 -7.45 -21.82
CA THR A 14 -14.92 -7.40 -20.78
C THR A 14 -14.31 -7.31 -19.38
N GLU A 15 -13.00 -7.50 -19.27
CA GLU A 15 -12.23 -7.54 -18.04
C GLU A 15 -10.81 -7.03 -18.31
N ALA A 16 -10.11 -6.60 -17.26
CA ALA A 16 -8.68 -6.29 -17.35
C ALA A 16 -7.86 -7.57 -17.62
N PRO A 17 -6.69 -7.49 -18.29
CA PRO A 17 -5.78 -8.61 -18.47
C PRO A 17 -5.43 -9.32 -17.14
N ALA A 18 -5.27 -10.64 -17.17
CA ALA A 18 -4.98 -11.44 -15.99
C ALA A 18 -3.66 -11.03 -15.30
N GLY A 19 -2.65 -10.62 -16.08
CA GLY A 19 -1.42 -10.06 -15.54
C GLY A 19 -1.64 -8.80 -14.70
N LEU A 20 -2.54 -7.91 -15.13
CA LEU A 20 -2.90 -6.70 -14.37
C LEU A 20 -3.72 -7.04 -13.13
N GLN A 21 -4.67 -7.98 -13.22
CA GLN A 21 -5.41 -8.47 -12.05
C GLN A 21 -4.47 -9.05 -10.99
N ALA A 22 -3.46 -9.81 -11.41
CA ALA A 22 -2.47 -10.35 -10.49
C ALA A 22 -1.54 -9.26 -9.91
N CYS A 23 -1.23 -8.21 -10.67
CA CYS A 23 -0.49 -7.04 -10.18
C CYS A 23 -1.30 -6.25 -9.13
N LEU A 24 -2.61 -6.11 -9.31
CA LEU A 24 -3.51 -5.55 -8.29
C LEU A 24 -3.55 -6.45 -7.04
N ALA A 25 -3.61 -7.77 -7.20
CA ALA A 25 -3.56 -8.70 -6.08
C ALA A 25 -2.25 -8.61 -5.27
N ASP A 26 -1.10 -8.44 -5.93
CA ASP A 26 0.17 -8.22 -5.25
C ASP A 26 0.13 -6.92 -4.41
N SER A 27 -0.48 -5.85 -4.94
CA SER A 27 -0.63 -4.58 -4.22
C SER A 27 -1.59 -4.68 -3.02
N ASN A 28 -2.72 -5.38 -3.17
CA ASN A 28 -3.61 -5.73 -2.06
C ASN A 28 -2.90 -6.53 -0.97
N ARG A 29 -2.00 -7.44 -1.36
CA ARG A 29 -1.21 -8.21 -0.40
C ARG A 29 -0.20 -7.33 0.33
N MET A 30 0.44 -6.38 -0.36
CA MET A 30 1.33 -5.40 0.29
C MET A 30 0.59 -4.56 1.35
N GLN A 31 -0.67 -4.17 1.08
CA GLN A 31 -1.49 -3.43 2.04
C GLN A 31 -1.75 -4.23 3.33
N GLU A 32 -2.05 -5.52 3.18
CA GLU A 32 -2.23 -6.42 4.33
C GLU A 32 -0.94 -6.59 5.12
N LEU A 33 0.17 -6.87 4.43
CA LEU A 33 1.48 -6.99 5.06
C LEU A 33 1.83 -5.74 5.87
N LEU A 34 1.65 -4.56 5.29
CA LEU A 34 1.93 -3.31 5.98
C LEU A 34 1.01 -3.12 7.20
N LEU A 35 -0.30 -3.30 7.03
CA LEU A 35 -1.26 -3.13 8.13
C LEU A 35 -1.00 -4.14 9.27
N GLU A 36 -0.58 -5.36 8.93
CA GLU A 36 -0.15 -6.36 9.91
C GLU A 36 1.11 -5.92 10.67
N GLU A 37 2.05 -5.21 10.05
CA GLU A 37 3.27 -4.72 10.70
C GLU A 37 3.05 -3.45 11.54
N MET A 38 1.97 -2.72 11.31
CA MET A 38 1.59 -1.49 12.03
C MET A 38 1.13 -1.77 13.48
N GLU A 39 2.09 -2.11 14.34
CA GLU A 39 1.90 -2.36 15.76
C GLU A 39 2.37 -1.14 16.58
N PRO A 40 1.57 -0.63 17.54
CA PRO A 40 1.98 0.48 18.41
C PRO A 40 3.30 0.22 19.14
N GLY A 41 4.08 1.30 19.33
CA GLY A 41 5.38 1.25 19.98
C GLY A 41 6.55 0.89 19.06
N ARG A 42 6.30 0.48 17.81
CA ARG A 42 7.34 0.35 16.78
C ARG A 42 7.58 1.69 16.08
N SER A 43 8.81 1.91 15.62
CA SER A 43 9.09 3.06 14.75
C SER A 43 8.55 2.83 13.34
N GLY A 44 8.28 3.90 12.60
CA GLY A 44 7.94 3.79 11.18
C GLY A 44 9.02 3.06 10.36
N ASN A 45 10.30 3.23 10.70
CA ASN A 45 11.42 2.54 10.07
C ASN A 45 11.43 1.04 10.37
N ASP A 46 11.11 0.62 11.59
CA ASP A 46 11.00 -0.80 11.95
C ASP A 46 9.83 -1.49 11.23
N ILE A 47 8.72 -0.77 11.08
CA ILE A 47 7.53 -1.25 10.35
C ILE A 47 7.87 -1.40 8.87
N LEU A 48 8.51 -0.39 8.27
CA LEU A 48 8.95 -0.40 6.87
C LEU A 48 9.88 -1.58 6.59
N ALA A 49 10.94 -1.73 7.38
CA ALA A 49 11.94 -2.78 7.18
C ALA A 49 11.32 -4.18 7.28
N SER A 50 10.42 -4.41 8.24
CA SER A 50 9.72 -5.69 8.38
C SER A 50 8.77 -5.96 7.22
N THR A 51 8.00 -4.95 6.80
CA THR A 51 7.09 -5.05 5.65
C THR A 51 7.86 -5.44 4.39
N LEU A 52 8.96 -4.75 4.09
CA LEU A 52 9.81 -5.03 2.93
C LEU A 52 10.43 -6.42 3.00
N SER A 53 10.85 -6.88 4.18
CA SER A 53 11.37 -8.24 4.35
C SER A 53 10.31 -9.30 4.06
N ARG A 54 9.04 -9.07 4.45
CA ARG A 54 7.94 -9.99 4.18
C ARG A 54 7.52 -9.97 2.71
N MET A 55 7.47 -8.80 2.09
CA MET A 55 7.24 -8.67 0.64
C MET A 55 8.28 -9.47 -0.15
N ALA A 56 9.57 -9.32 0.18
CA ALA A 56 10.64 -10.07 -0.47
C ALA A 56 10.50 -11.59 -0.27
N ALA A 57 10.11 -12.03 0.93
CA ALA A 57 9.86 -13.45 1.21
C ALA A 57 8.67 -14.02 0.42
N GLU A 58 7.66 -13.20 0.11
CA GLU A 58 6.51 -13.56 -0.74
C GLU A 58 6.79 -13.34 -2.24
N GLY A 59 7.98 -12.87 -2.62
CA GLY A 59 8.36 -12.62 -4.01
C GLY A 59 7.69 -11.38 -4.62
N ILE A 60 7.17 -10.47 -3.79
CA ILE A 60 6.51 -9.24 -4.23
C ILE A 60 7.56 -8.13 -4.36
N THR A 61 7.62 -7.50 -5.53
CA THR A 61 8.43 -6.30 -5.77
C THR A 61 7.53 -5.09 -5.70
N GLY A 62 7.94 -4.03 -5.01
CA GLY A 62 7.14 -2.83 -4.86
C GLY A 62 7.79 -1.79 -3.97
N THR A 63 7.10 -0.68 -3.75
CA THR A 63 7.52 0.36 -2.79
C THR A 63 6.40 0.65 -1.80
N VAL A 64 6.74 0.73 -0.53
CA VAL A 64 5.85 1.05 0.59
C VAL A 64 6.01 2.50 0.95
N TYR A 65 4.89 3.23 1.06
CA TYR A 65 4.88 4.56 1.61
C TYR A 65 3.57 4.81 2.37
N THR A 66 3.63 5.63 3.40
CA THR A 66 2.42 5.98 4.17
C THR A 66 2.58 7.38 4.70
N HIS A 67 1.45 7.96 5.07
CA HIS A 67 1.45 9.16 5.89
C HIS A 67 0.34 9.09 6.93
N PRO A 68 0.57 9.64 8.13
CA PRO A 68 -0.51 9.90 9.06
C PRO A 68 -1.55 10.81 8.41
N ILE A 69 -2.82 10.63 8.77
CA ILE A 69 -3.94 11.45 8.32
C ILE A 69 -4.83 11.85 9.51
N GLY A 70 -5.72 12.80 9.30
CA GLY A 70 -6.68 13.32 10.27
C GLY A 70 -7.38 14.54 9.68
N ASP A 71 -7.47 15.63 10.45
CA ASP A 71 -7.99 16.91 9.94
C ASP A 71 -7.13 17.51 8.81
N HIS A 72 -5.89 17.02 8.65
CA HIS A 72 -4.98 17.37 7.55
C HIS A 72 -4.71 16.14 6.69
N GLY A 73 -4.59 16.34 5.37
CA GLY A 73 -4.22 15.27 4.44
C GLY A 73 -2.86 14.62 4.77
N HIS A 74 -1.92 15.41 5.30
CA HIS A 74 -0.68 14.93 5.91
C HIS A 74 -0.63 15.34 7.39
N GLY A 75 -0.85 14.37 8.27
CA GLY A 75 -0.89 14.54 9.72
C GLY A 75 0.45 14.34 10.42
N ALA A 76 0.42 14.42 11.76
CA ALA A 76 1.57 14.14 12.62
C ALA A 76 1.61 12.65 13.01
N GLY A 77 2.79 12.05 12.98
CA GLY A 77 3.01 10.63 13.24
C GLY A 77 4.19 10.10 12.43
N PRO A 78 4.48 8.78 12.51
CA PRO A 78 5.56 8.18 11.77
C PRO A 78 5.30 8.17 10.27
N LEU A 79 6.33 8.48 9.48
CA LEU A 79 6.35 8.09 8.08
C LEU A 79 6.82 6.63 7.98
N ILE A 80 6.08 5.80 7.23
CA ILE A 80 6.48 4.43 6.93
C ILE A 80 6.85 4.36 5.45
N GLY A 81 8.12 4.64 5.15
CA GLY A 81 8.65 4.67 3.79
C GLY A 81 8.26 5.90 2.97
N ARG A 82 8.90 6.04 1.81
CA ARG A 82 8.55 6.96 0.71
C ARG A 82 8.88 6.30 -0.62
N TRP A 83 8.25 6.73 -1.71
CA TRP A 83 8.54 6.21 -3.06
C TRP A 83 10.05 6.22 -3.41
N ASP A 84 10.83 7.14 -2.82
CA ASP A 84 12.27 7.33 -3.00
C ASP A 84 13.13 6.98 -1.77
N ALA A 85 12.55 6.40 -0.71
CA ALA A 85 13.26 6.03 0.51
C ALA A 85 12.70 4.73 1.11
N GLN A 86 13.21 3.59 0.64
CA GLN A 86 12.81 2.26 1.11
C GLN A 86 13.77 1.71 2.18
N GLU A 87 14.94 2.32 2.35
CA GLU A 87 15.93 1.98 3.37
C GLU A 87 15.64 2.63 4.73
N GLY A 88 14.59 3.45 4.80
CA GLY A 88 14.19 4.21 5.99
C GLY A 88 14.07 5.71 5.72
N VAL A 89 13.34 6.38 6.60
CA VAL A 89 13.12 7.82 6.57
C VAL A 89 13.74 8.42 7.85
N PRO A 90 14.97 8.96 7.80
CA PRO A 90 15.63 9.48 9.00
C PRO A 90 14.79 10.55 9.70
N ILE A 91 14.77 10.51 11.04
CA ILE A 91 14.04 11.38 11.97
C ILE A 91 12.51 11.19 11.88
N ARG A 92 11.91 11.27 10.70
CA ARG A 92 10.44 11.19 10.55
C ARG A 92 9.91 9.77 10.64
N GLY A 93 10.68 8.78 10.21
CA GLY A 93 10.38 7.35 10.38
C GLY A 93 10.83 6.80 11.73
N ASP A 94 11.62 7.54 12.51
CA ASP A 94 12.04 7.12 13.86
C ASP A 94 10.96 7.38 14.91
N ALA A 95 9.94 8.18 14.57
CA ALA A 95 8.77 8.37 15.42
C ALA A 95 8.04 7.04 15.64
N LEU A 96 7.47 6.87 16.83
CA LEU A 96 6.72 5.67 17.19
C LEU A 96 5.29 5.75 16.65
N LEU A 97 4.79 4.63 16.16
CA LEU A 97 3.37 4.45 15.92
C LEU A 97 2.63 4.39 17.26
N LEU A 98 1.54 5.13 17.37
CA LEU A 98 0.71 5.22 18.58
C LEU A 98 -0.67 4.62 18.32
N PRO A 99 -1.37 4.12 19.36
CA PRO A 99 -2.79 3.79 19.24
C PRO A 99 -3.61 5.07 18.95
N SER A 100 -4.87 4.89 18.54
CA SER A 100 -5.76 6.01 18.16
C SER A 100 -5.19 6.91 17.06
N THR A 101 -4.51 6.32 16.06
CA THR A 101 -3.95 7.03 14.91
C THR A 101 -4.52 6.52 13.61
N TRP A 102 -4.53 7.38 12.59
CA TRP A 102 -5.04 7.10 11.25
C TRP A 102 -3.91 7.29 10.25
N HIS A 103 -3.82 6.40 9.26
CA HIS A 103 -2.82 6.46 8.20
C HIS A 103 -3.47 6.22 6.85
N SER A 104 -2.99 6.95 5.85
CA SER A 104 -3.15 6.54 4.46
C SER A 104 -2.05 5.56 4.10
N ILE A 105 -2.44 4.35 3.68
CA ILE A 105 -1.55 3.31 3.20
C ILE A 105 -1.47 3.45 1.68
N GLU A 106 -0.39 4.06 1.20
CA GLU A 106 -0.19 4.43 -0.20
C GLU A 106 0.99 3.62 -0.76
N LEU A 107 0.78 2.67 -1.66
CA LEU A 107 1.84 1.77 -2.08
C LEU A 107 1.68 1.30 -3.52
N GLN A 108 2.71 0.64 -4.04
CA GLN A 108 2.64 0.09 -5.38
C GLN A 108 3.39 -1.23 -5.50
N ALA A 109 2.73 -2.22 -6.11
CA ALA A 109 3.39 -3.43 -6.58
C ALA A 109 3.89 -3.24 -8.02
N THR A 110 5.09 -3.72 -8.30
CA THR A 110 5.68 -3.75 -9.63
C THR A 110 5.70 -5.19 -10.15
N ARG A 111 5.03 -5.45 -11.28
CA ARG A 111 4.94 -6.80 -11.88
C ARG A 111 5.13 -6.73 -13.40
N ALA A 112 5.84 -7.72 -13.95
CA ALA A 112 5.89 -7.95 -15.41
C ALA A 112 4.56 -8.50 -15.93
N ILE A 113 4.00 -7.87 -16.97
CA ILE A 113 2.68 -8.20 -17.52
C ILE A 113 2.84 -9.01 -18.80
N PRO A 114 2.51 -10.32 -18.80
CA PRO A 114 2.67 -11.18 -19.98
C PRO A 114 1.93 -10.65 -21.22
N GLU A 115 0.73 -10.10 -21.04
CA GLU A 115 -0.10 -9.54 -22.09
C GLU A 115 0.50 -8.28 -22.72
N TRP A 116 1.49 -7.66 -22.07
CA TRP A 116 2.27 -6.52 -22.57
C TRP A 116 3.68 -6.93 -22.98
N GLY A 117 3.91 -8.21 -23.28
CA GLY A 117 5.24 -8.71 -23.68
C GLY A 117 6.25 -8.72 -22.52
N GLY A 118 5.77 -8.72 -21.27
CA GLY A 118 6.62 -8.70 -20.09
C GLY A 118 7.02 -7.31 -19.61
N GLU A 119 6.44 -6.24 -20.17
CA GLU A 119 6.63 -4.89 -19.64
C GLU A 119 6.16 -4.79 -18.18
N LEU A 120 6.84 -3.95 -17.39
CA LEU A 120 6.51 -3.74 -15.99
C LEU A 120 5.33 -2.79 -15.84
N ALA A 121 4.34 -3.18 -15.05
CA ALA A 121 3.29 -2.30 -14.55
C ALA A 121 3.51 -1.98 -13.07
N ASN A 122 3.10 -0.78 -12.66
CA ASN A 122 3.07 -0.34 -11.28
C ASN A 122 1.61 -0.24 -10.82
N CYS A 123 1.14 -1.19 -10.02
CA CYS A 123 -0.22 -1.22 -9.51
C CYS A 123 -0.30 -0.46 -8.19
N ARG A 124 -0.57 0.85 -8.31
CA ARG A 124 -0.65 1.78 -7.19
C ARG A 124 -2.03 1.71 -6.53
N GLN A 125 -2.07 1.68 -5.21
CA GLN A 125 -3.31 1.73 -4.42
C GLN A 125 -3.11 2.61 -3.20
N GLU A 126 -4.21 3.20 -2.74
CA GLU A 126 -4.23 3.97 -1.50
C GLU A 126 -5.53 3.74 -0.74
N GLU A 127 -5.39 3.34 0.53
CA GLU A 127 -6.51 3.04 1.42
C GLU A 127 -6.23 3.54 2.83
N GLU A 128 -7.25 4.00 3.51
CA GLU A 128 -7.11 4.43 4.91
C GLU A 128 -7.27 3.26 5.87
N ALA A 129 -6.39 3.23 6.86
CA ALA A 129 -6.52 2.38 8.03
C ALA A 129 -6.36 3.19 9.31
N TYR A 130 -6.98 2.73 10.38
CA TYR A 130 -6.81 3.29 11.70
C TYR A 130 -6.44 2.22 12.72
N LEU A 131 -5.74 2.66 13.75
CA LEU A 131 -5.46 1.91 14.96
C LEU A 131 -6.40 2.41 16.04
N ASP A 132 -7.14 1.52 16.69
CA ASP A 132 -8.00 1.91 17.80
C ASP A 132 -7.21 2.17 19.09
N GLU A 133 -7.91 2.40 20.21
CA GLU A 133 -7.31 2.66 21.52
C GLU A 133 -6.48 1.48 22.06
N ASN A 134 -6.79 0.25 21.64
CA ASN A 134 -6.07 -0.97 22.00
C ASN A 134 -4.94 -1.29 21.01
N GLY A 135 -4.86 -0.57 19.90
CA GLY A 135 -3.90 -0.81 18.82
C GLY A 135 -4.40 -1.82 17.79
N GLU A 136 -5.66 -2.24 17.81
CA GLU A 136 -6.20 -3.10 16.77
C GLU A 136 -6.30 -2.31 15.46
N ARG A 137 -5.98 -2.99 14.35
CA ARG A 137 -5.86 -2.39 13.02
C ARG A 137 -7.12 -2.63 12.23
N HIS A 138 -7.67 -1.56 11.65
CA HIS A 138 -8.94 -1.59 10.95
C HIS A 138 -8.84 -0.82 9.64
N TRP A 139 -9.40 -1.38 8.56
CA TRP A 139 -9.65 -0.62 7.35
C TRP A 139 -10.83 0.33 7.58
N VAL A 140 -10.69 1.59 7.16
CA VAL A 140 -11.76 2.60 7.31
C VAL A 140 -12.92 2.30 6.38
N PHE A 141 -12.62 1.85 5.16
CA PHE A 141 -13.61 1.53 4.14
C PHE A 141 -13.21 0.26 3.36
N ARG A 142 -14.03 -0.11 2.38
CA ARG A 142 -13.71 -1.25 1.50
C ARG A 142 -12.50 -0.93 0.62
N ARG A 143 -11.66 -1.92 0.42
CA ARG A 143 -10.50 -1.84 -0.48
C ARG A 143 -10.86 -2.13 -1.93
N GLN A 144 -10.02 -1.71 -2.86
CA GLN A 144 -10.10 -2.17 -4.25
C GLN A 144 -9.60 -3.60 -4.44
N GLU A 145 -10.52 -4.54 -4.64
CA GLU A 145 -10.19 -5.95 -4.95
C GLU A 145 -10.33 -6.30 -6.45
N ALA A 146 -10.93 -5.41 -7.24
CA ALA A 146 -11.09 -5.55 -8.69
C ALA A 146 -10.92 -4.20 -9.40
N PHE A 147 -10.53 -4.23 -10.68
CA PHE A 147 -10.42 -3.00 -11.47
C PHE A 147 -11.78 -2.32 -11.63
N HIS A 148 -11.78 -0.99 -11.54
CA HIS A 148 -12.91 -0.20 -12.01
C HIS A 148 -12.86 -0.18 -13.53
N LEU A 149 -13.77 -0.89 -14.19
CA LEU A 149 -13.80 -0.94 -15.65
C LEU A 149 -14.42 0.34 -16.21
N VAL A 150 -13.74 0.93 -17.18
CA VAL A 150 -14.18 2.10 -17.94
C VAL A 150 -14.33 1.68 -19.38
N TRP A 151 -15.51 1.92 -19.96
CA TRP A 151 -15.89 1.52 -21.32
C TRP A 151 -16.25 2.73 -22.19
#